data_AF-A0A7D5R720-F1
#
_entry.id   AF-A0A7D5R720-F1
#
_cell.length_a   1.000
_cell.length_b   1.000
_cell.length_c   1.000
_cell.angle_alpha   90.00
_cell.angle_beta   90.00
_cell.angle_gamma   90.00
#
_symmetry.space_group_name_H-M   'P 1'
#
loop_
_entity.id
_entity.type
_entity.pdbx_description
1 polymer ?
#
loop_
_entity_poly.entity_id
_entity_poly.type
_entity_poly.pdbx_seq_one_letter_code
_entity_poly.pdbx_strand_id
1 'polypeptide(L)'
;MKLQRKGTRHSHRGVIGVESAIVMIAFVIVAAALAFVVLNMGFSTTQKTKNAIVSSADEASSALEIAGKVIGSGHVAAGKLNATAIPIKIVSGGASINLNPANAAIRYISNSVEHGNIYAGALSTGTHDTLASAMQQAVTDGYINSNPVNVTSPVETKAIFYFNVNRNNNFILDQGEHGMMAIAFSDAERPQSLDIIRAEVILPTGAPLTVERTVPNISASVVDLG
;
A
#
# COMPACT_ATOMS: atom_id res chain seq x y z
N MET A 1 80.83 -4.45 -72.00
CA MET A 1 80.42 -5.20 -70.78
C MET A 1 80.54 -4.27 -69.57
N LYS A 2 79.44 -3.89 -68.93
CA LYS A 2 79.42 -3.16 -67.66
C LYS A 2 78.69 -4.03 -66.63
N LEU A 3 79.44 -4.52 -65.64
CA LEU A 3 78.95 -5.32 -64.52
C LEU A 3 78.07 -4.46 -63.61
N GLN A 4 76.78 -4.82 -63.49
CA GLN A 4 75.90 -4.26 -62.47
C GLN A 4 76.25 -4.86 -61.11
N ARG A 5 76.69 -4.00 -60.18
CA ARG A 5 77.00 -4.37 -58.79
C ARG A 5 75.69 -4.44 -57.99
N LYS A 6 75.25 -5.66 -57.66
CA LYS A 6 74.07 -5.93 -56.83
C LYS A 6 74.38 -5.57 -55.37
N GLY A 7 73.80 -4.48 -54.87
CA GLY A 7 73.89 -4.09 -53.46
C GLY A 7 73.09 -5.04 -52.58
N THR A 8 73.75 -5.65 -51.60
CA THR A 8 73.11 -6.46 -50.56
C THR A 8 72.44 -5.53 -49.54
N ARG A 9 71.11 -5.41 -49.58
CA ARG A 9 70.34 -4.79 -48.50
C ARG A 9 70.34 -5.72 -47.29
N HIS A 10 70.92 -5.30 -46.17
CA HIS A 10 70.78 -5.97 -44.89
C HIS A 10 69.30 -5.98 -44.48
N SER A 11 68.67 -7.14 -44.57
CA SER A 11 67.35 -7.41 -44.00
C SER A 11 67.50 -7.59 -42.49
N HIS A 12 67.33 -6.51 -41.72
CA HIS A 12 67.09 -6.61 -40.27
C HIS A 12 65.71 -7.23 -40.05
N ARG A 13 65.63 -8.56 -40.05
CA ARG A 13 64.47 -9.30 -39.52
C ARG A 13 64.75 -9.61 -38.06
N GLY A 14 64.74 -8.55 -37.25
CA GLY A 14 64.80 -8.64 -35.80
C GLY A 14 63.41 -8.91 -35.24
N VAL A 15 63.24 -10.05 -34.59
CA VAL A 15 62.37 -10.35 -33.44
C VAL A 15 61.05 -9.56 -33.27
N ILE A 16 60.18 -9.51 -34.28
CA ILE A 16 58.83 -8.85 -34.23
C ILE A 16 57.83 -9.52 -33.25
N GLY A 17 58.23 -10.64 -32.65
CA GLY A 17 57.35 -11.44 -31.78
C GLY A 17 57.12 -10.83 -30.41
N VAL A 18 58.12 -10.12 -29.87
CA VAL A 18 58.03 -9.55 -28.52
C VAL A 18 57.18 -8.27 -28.54
N GLU A 19 57.28 -7.42 -29.57
CA GLU A 19 56.38 -6.26 -29.68
C GLU A 19 54.92 -6.70 -29.87
N SER A 20 54.69 -7.74 -30.68
CA SER A 20 53.34 -8.31 -30.88
C SER A 20 52.77 -8.92 -29.60
N ALA A 21 53.62 -9.57 -28.78
CA ALA A 21 53.21 -10.15 -27.50
C ALA A 21 52.81 -9.09 -26.47
N ILE A 22 53.56 -7.97 -26.40
CA ILE A 22 53.23 -6.86 -25.48
C ILE A 22 51.87 -6.24 -25.85
N VAL A 23 51.60 -6.03 -27.15
CA VAL A 23 50.30 -5.53 -27.63
C VAL A 23 49.17 -6.51 -27.30
N MET A 24 49.40 -7.81 -27.46
CA MET A 24 48.42 -8.85 -27.11
C MET A 24 48.07 -8.81 -25.62
N ILE A 25 49.07 -8.70 -24.72
CA ILE A 25 48.84 -8.61 -23.28
C ILE A 25 48.04 -7.35 -22.94
N ALA A 26 48.40 -6.19 -23.50
CA ALA A 26 47.67 -4.94 -23.29
C ALA A 26 46.22 -5.04 -23.76
N PHE A 27 45.97 -5.63 -24.93
CA PHE A 27 44.62 -5.83 -25.45
C PHE A 27 43.78 -6.74 -24.54
N VAL A 28 44.36 -7.85 -24.05
CA VAL A 28 43.68 -8.77 -23.12
C VAL A 28 43.34 -8.08 -21.81
N ILE A 29 44.23 -7.24 -21.26
CA ILE A 29 43.97 -6.49 -20.03
C ILE A 29 42.81 -5.50 -20.23
N VAL A 30 42.81 -4.74 -21.33
CA VAL A 30 41.72 -3.80 -21.65
C VAL A 30 40.40 -4.56 -21.84
N ALA A 31 40.42 -5.68 -22.56
CA ALA A 31 39.24 -6.52 -22.75
C ALA A 31 38.71 -7.08 -21.42
N ALA A 32 39.59 -7.55 -20.53
CA ALA A 32 39.21 -8.05 -19.21
C ALA A 32 38.62 -6.95 -18.31
N ALA A 33 39.20 -5.74 -18.32
CA ALA A 33 38.69 -4.60 -17.57
C ALA A 33 37.30 -4.17 -18.06
N LEU A 34 37.11 -4.11 -19.39
CA LEU A 34 35.80 -3.81 -19.98
C LEU A 34 34.77 -4.89 -19.65
N ALA A 35 35.14 -6.18 -19.71
CA ALA A 35 34.26 -7.28 -19.36
C ALA A 35 33.81 -7.21 -17.89
N PHE A 36 34.73 -6.90 -16.96
CA PHE A 36 34.39 -6.75 -15.54
C PHE A 36 33.39 -5.60 -15.30
N VAL A 37 33.59 -4.45 -15.94
CA VAL A 37 32.67 -3.31 -15.82
C VAL A 37 31.29 -3.67 -16.38
N VAL A 38 31.25 -4.31 -17.56
CA VAL A 38 29.99 -4.74 -18.19
C VAL A 38 29.25 -5.76 -17.33
N LEU A 39 29.95 -6.73 -16.74
CA LEU A 39 29.33 -7.72 -15.85
C LEU A 39 28.76 -7.08 -14.59
N ASN A 40 29.49 -6.16 -13.95
CA ASN A 40 29.01 -5.50 -12.74
C ASN A 40 27.80 -4.60 -13.01
N MET A 41 27.82 -3.84 -14.11
CA MET A 41 26.66 -3.06 -14.55
C MET A 41 25.50 -3.97 -14.96
N GLY A 42 25.80 -5.11 -15.61
CA GLY A 42 24.84 -6.14 -15.96
C GLY A 42 24.14 -6.70 -14.73
N PHE A 43 24.88 -7.13 -13.71
CA PHE A 43 24.33 -7.64 -12.46
C PHE A 43 23.51 -6.59 -11.71
N SER A 44 24.00 -5.34 -11.61
CA SER A 44 23.23 -4.26 -10.99
C SER A 44 21.90 -4.02 -11.73
N THR A 45 21.91 -4.09 -13.05
CA THR A 45 20.70 -3.93 -13.87
C THR A 45 19.75 -5.09 -13.65
N THR A 46 20.23 -6.34 -13.69
CA THR A 46 19.42 -7.53 -13.45
C THR A 46 18.78 -7.51 -12.07
N GLN A 47 19.50 -7.09 -11.02
CA GLN A 47 18.95 -6.98 -9.67
C GLN A 47 17.89 -5.89 -9.55
N LYS A 48 18.11 -4.73 -10.19
CA LYS A 48 17.11 -3.66 -10.23
C LYS A 48 15.85 -4.09 -11.00
N THR A 49 16.01 -4.79 -12.13
CA THR A 49 14.89 -5.37 -12.88
C THR A 49 14.14 -6.41 -12.07
N LYS A 50 14.85 -7.31 -11.37
CA LYS A 50 14.23 -8.29 -10.48
C LYS A 50 13.39 -7.61 -9.40
N ASN A 51 13.93 -6.60 -8.73
CA ASN A 51 13.20 -5.86 -7.70
C ASN A 51 11.97 -5.16 -8.28
N ALA A 52 12.11 -4.50 -9.44
CA ALA A 52 11.00 -3.83 -10.12
C ALA A 52 9.88 -4.81 -10.52
N ILE A 53 10.23 -6.02 -10.99
CA ILE A 53 9.26 -7.06 -11.34
C ILE A 53 8.51 -7.52 -10.08
N VAL A 54 9.23 -7.81 -8.99
CA VAL A 54 8.60 -8.25 -7.73
C VAL A 54 7.69 -7.15 -7.18
N SER A 55 8.19 -5.92 -7.04
CA SER A 55 7.37 -4.82 -6.53
C SER A 55 6.18 -4.52 -7.44
N SER A 56 6.29 -4.68 -8.76
CA SER A 56 5.15 -4.50 -9.67
C SER A 56 4.09 -5.58 -9.51
N ALA A 57 4.50 -6.82 -9.24
CA ALA A 57 3.58 -7.92 -8.97
C ALA A 57 2.91 -7.75 -7.60
N ASP A 58 3.67 -7.32 -6.60
CA ASP A 58 3.16 -7.00 -5.27
C ASP A 58 2.15 -5.85 -5.35
N GLU A 59 2.46 -4.76 -6.06
CA GLU A 59 1.55 -3.62 -6.24
C GLU A 59 0.26 -4.00 -6.97
N ALA A 60 0.35 -4.83 -8.02
CA ALA A 60 -0.81 -5.27 -8.79
C ALA A 60 -1.71 -6.27 -8.04
N SER A 61 -1.13 -7.05 -7.12
CA SER A 61 -1.86 -8.03 -6.31
C SER A 61 -2.36 -7.46 -4.98
N SER A 62 -1.78 -6.34 -4.53
CA SER A 62 -2.19 -5.64 -3.32
C SER A 62 -3.45 -4.83 -3.60
N ALA A 63 -4.58 -5.34 -3.17
CA ALA A 63 -5.83 -4.58 -3.17
C ALA A 63 -6.66 -4.99 -1.95
N LEU A 64 -7.46 -4.04 -1.47
CA LEU A 64 -8.48 -4.30 -0.47
C LEU A 64 -9.81 -4.60 -1.15
N GLU A 65 -10.57 -5.53 -0.57
CA GLU A 65 -11.92 -5.84 -1.00
C GLU A 65 -12.90 -5.75 0.18
N ILE A 66 -14.15 -5.45 -0.12
CA ILE A 66 -15.23 -5.39 0.87
C ILE A 66 -15.68 -6.82 1.17
N ALA A 67 -15.57 -7.23 2.43
CA ALA A 67 -15.85 -8.61 2.87
C ALA A 67 -17.27 -8.77 3.43
N GLY A 68 -18.29 -8.34 2.69
CA GLY A 68 -19.70 -8.46 3.09
C GLY A 68 -20.47 -7.16 3.00
N LYS A 69 -21.48 -7.01 3.85
CA LYS A 69 -22.37 -5.85 3.86
C LYS A 69 -21.81 -4.71 4.69
N VAL A 70 -22.04 -3.48 4.25
CA VAL A 70 -21.75 -2.30 5.05
C VAL A 70 -22.86 -2.10 6.07
N ILE A 71 -22.50 -2.00 7.35
CA ILE A 71 -23.46 -1.82 8.44
C ILE A 71 -23.30 -0.46 9.08
N GLY A 72 -24.35 0.06 9.69
CA GLY A 72 -24.34 1.32 10.41
C GLY A 72 -25.04 1.22 11.76
N SER A 73 -24.57 2.01 12.72
CA SER A 73 -25.29 2.28 13.95
C SER A 73 -26.26 3.43 13.71
N GLY A 74 -27.56 3.14 13.74
CA GLY A 74 -28.64 4.10 13.53
C GLY A 74 -29.19 4.66 14.84
N HIS A 75 -29.46 5.97 14.88
CA HIS A 75 -30.20 6.60 15.98
C HIS A 75 -31.65 6.82 15.55
N VAL A 76 -32.52 5.88 15.90
CA VAL A 76 -33.93 5.83 15.44
C VAL A 76 -34.69 7.13 15.76
N ALA A 77 -34.54 7.68 16.97
CA ALA A 77 -35.28 8.89 17.35
C ALA A 77 -34.83 10.17 16.59
N ALA A 78 -33.62 10.18 16.04
CA ALA A 78 -33.06 11.33 15.33
C ALA A 78 -33.05 11.12 13.80
N GLY A 79 -33.33 9.90 13.32
CA GLY A 79 -33.29 9.55 11.89
C GLY A 79 -31.90 9.76 11.27
N LYS A 80 -30.83 9.52 12.04
CA LYS A 80 -29.43 9.79 11.66
C LYS A 80 -28.50 8.63 11.98
N LEU A 81 -27.47 8.40 11.17
CA LEU A 81 -26.41 7.43 11.49
C LEU A 81 -25.42 8.01 12.52
N ASN A 82 -25.03 7.20 13.51
CA ASN A 82 -24.00 7.50 14.51
C ASN A 82 -22.61 7.12 13.98
N ALA A 83 -22.51 5.94 13.39
CA ALA A 83 -21.28 5.37 12.87
C ALA A 83 -21.59 4.36 11.76
N THR A 84 -20.63 4.12 10.87
CA THR A 84 -20.71 3.10 9.82
C THR A 84 -19.50 2.19 9.92
N ALA A 85 -19.68 0.88 9.73
CA ALA A 85 -18.62 -0.12 9.67
C ALA A 85 -18.64 -0.83 8.32
N ILE A 86 -17.50 -0.84 7.66
CA ILE A 86 -17.26 -1.42 6.36
C ILE A 86 -16.31 -2.61 6.57
N PRO A 87 -16.75 -3.85 6.33
CA PRO A 87 -15.87 -5.00 6.44
C PRO A 87 -14.85 -5.00 5.29
N ILE A 88 -13.57 -5.12 5.64
CA ILE A 88 -12.47 -5.06 4.68
C ILE A 88 -11.55 -6.26 4.89
N LYS A 89 -11.10 -6.85 3.79
CA LYS A 89 -10.04 -7.86 3.76
C LYS A 89 -9.08 -7.59 2.62
N ILE A 90 -7.89 -8.18 2.68
CA ILE A 90 -7.03 -8.24 1.51
C ILE A 90 -7.62 -9.21 0.48
N VAL A 91 -7.46 -8.90 -0.80
CA VAL A 91 -7.79 -9.81 -1.89
C VAL A 91 -7.06 -11.14 -1.69
N SER A 92 -7.72 -12.26 -2.05
CA SER A 92 -7.12 -13.58 -1.94
C SER A 92 -5.81 -13.68 -2.72
N GLY A 93 -4.70 -13.96 -2.02
CA GLY A 93 -3.36 -14.02 -2.60
C GLY A 93 -2.67 -12.66 -2.77
N GLY A 94 -3.27 -11.58 -2.28
CA GLY A 94 -2.62 -10.27 -2.19
C GLY A 94 -1.58 -10.20 -1.08
N ALA A 95 -0.68 -9.23 -1.17
CA ALA A 95 0.32 -8.98 -0.15
C ALA A 95 -0.29 -8.33 1.10
N SER A 96 0.41 -8.45 2.22
CA SER A 96 0.03 -7.82 3.49
C SER A 96 0.07 -6.31 3.41
N ILE A 97 -0.88 -5.64 4.07
CA ILE A 97 -1.06 -4.18 3.97
C ILE A 97 -0.85 -3.53 5.33
N ASN A 98 0.04 -2.56 5.40
CA ASN A 98 0.30 -1.81 6.63
C ASN A 98 -0.70 -0.67 6.79
N LEU A 99 -1.57 -0.79 7.80
CA LEU A 99 -2.60 0.18 8.17
C LEU A 99 -2.12 1.14 9.25
N ASN A 100 -0.82 1.38 9.39
CA ASN A 100 -0.34 2.44 10.27
C ASN A 100 -0.85 3.81 9.77
N PRO A 101 -1.35 4.70 10.64
CA PRO A 101 -1.82 6.03 10.26
C PRO A 101 -0.77 6.91 9.56
N ALA A 102 0.52 6.57 9.64
CA ALA A 102 1.58 7.23 8.87
C ALA A 102 1.61 6.82 7.38
N ASN A 103 1.05 5.65 7.05
CA ASN A 103 1.17 5.04 5.72
C ASN A 103 -0.17 4.94 4.98
N ALA A 104 -1.29 4.90 5.71
CA ALA A 104 -2.64 4.83 5.14
C ALA A 104 -3.41 6.12 5.43
N ALA A 105 -4.33 6.48 4.52
CA ALA A 105 -5.25 7.58 4.70
C ALA A 105 -6.66 7.16 4.31
N ILE A 106 -7.66 7.74 4.97
CA ILE A 106 -9.06 7.48 4.63
C ILE A 106 -9.71 8.82 4.31
N ARG A 107 -10.14 8.96 3.07
CA ARG A 107 -10.89 10.13 2.60
C ARG A 107 -12.38 9.86 2.76
N TYR A 108 -13.11 10.88 3.21
CA TYR A 108 -14.56 10.79 3.36
C TYR A 108 -15.24 11.93 2.61
N ILE A 109 -16.26 11.58 1.85
CA ILE A 109 -17.07 12.51 1.07
C ILE A 109 -18.53 12.21 1.35
N SER A 110 -19.23 13.24 1.79
CA SER A 110 -20.68 13.27 1.93
C SER A 110 -21.26 14.28 0.94
N ASN A 111 -22.59 14.39 0.90
CA ASN A 111 -23.28 15.39 0.09
C ASN A 111 -22.92 16.83 0.48
N SER A 112 -22.57 17.06 1.76
CA SER A 112 -22.39 18.40 2.33
C SER A 112 -20.94 18.72 2.72
N VAL A 113 -20.11 17.71 2.96
CA VAL A 113 -18.74 17.89 3.50
C VAL A 113 -17.78 16.89 2.84
N GLU A 114 -16.57 17.35 2.57
CA GLU A 114 -15.44 16.52 2.15
C GLU A 114 -14.28 16.67 3.14
N HIS A 115 -13.76 15.54 3.61
CA HIS A 115 -12.59 15.45 4.48
C HIS A 115 -11.49 14.66 3.78
N GLY A 116 -10.32 15.27 3.61
CA GLY A 116 -9.17 14.66 2.92
C GLY A 116 -8.57 13.46 3.65
N ASN A 117 -8.43 13.53 4.97
CA ASN A 117 -7.97 12.40 5.79
C ASN A 117 -8.67 12.40 7.16
N ILE A 118 -9.55 11.43 7.38
CA ILE A 118 -10.22 11.20 8.66
C ILE A 118 -9.60 10.04 9.44
N TYR A 119 -8.53 9.42 8.94
CA TYR A 119 -7.96 8.24 9.57
C TYR A 119 -7.23 8.58 10.87
N ALA A 120 -7.72 8.04 11.99
CA ALA A 120 -7.12 8.20 13.30
C ALA A 120 -6.11 7.10 13.61
N GLY A 121 -6.39 5.86 13.21
CA GLY A 121 -5.49 4.72 13.42
C GLY A 121 -6.19 3.36 13.37
N ALA A 122 -5.41 2.32 13.62
CA ALA A 122 -5.89 0.94 13.73
C ALA A 122 -5.76 0.43 15.17
N LEU A 123 -6.75 -0.33 15.63
CA LEU A 123 -6.71 -1.06 16.90
C LEU A 123 -5.90 -2.34 16.70
N SER A 124 -4.58 -2.25 16.84
CA SER A 124 -3.64 -3.34 16.53
C SER A 124 -3.65 -4.49 17.54
N THR A 125 -4.17 -4.27 18.75
CA THR A 125 -4.14 -5.25 19.84
C THR A 125 -5.53 -5.78 20.15
N GLY A 126 -5.66 -7.11 20.14
CA GLY A 126 -6.91 -7.79 20.45
C GLY A 126 -7.87 -7.88 19.25
N THR A 127 -9.06 -8.38 19.54
CA THR A 127 -10.15 -8.53 18.56
C THR A 127 -11.40 -7.84 19.08
N HIS A 128 -12.16 -7.24 18.16
CA HIS A 128 -13.42 -6.58 18.49
C HIS A 128 -14.52 -7.09 17.57
N ASP A 129 -15.43 -7.90 18.11
CA ASP A 129 -16.52 -8.49 17.34
C ASP A 129 -17.66 -7.51 17.03
N THR A 130 -17.76 -6.41 17.79
CA THR A 130 -18.86 -5.44 17.66
C THR A 130 -18.32 -4.03 17.46
N LEU A 131 -19.07 -3.23 16.70
CA LEU A 131 -18.76 -1.81 16.50
C LEU A 131 -18.72 -1.04 17.85
N ALA A 132 -19.58 -1.40 18.80
CA ALA A 132 -19.63 -0.75 20.12
C ALA A 132 -18.34 -0.98 20.93
N SER A 133 -17.82 -2.22 20.95
CA SER A 133 -16.59 -2.54 21.69
C SER A 133 -15.35 -1.95 21.01
N ALA A 134 -15.29 -1.96 19.68
CA ALA A 134 -14.24 -1.31 18.92
C ALA A 134 -14.21 0.21 19.18
N MET A 135 -15.37 0.87 19.11
CA MET A 135 -15.47 2.30 19.40
C MET A 135 -15.10 2.63 20.85
N GLN A 136 -15.44 1.76 21.80
CA GLN A 136 -15.02 1.97 23.19
C GLN A 136 -13.50 1.89 23.35
N GLN A 137 -12.85 0.94 22.68
CA GLN A 137 -11.39 0.84 22.70
C GLN A 137 -10.75 2.04 22.01
N ALA A 138 -11.32 2.52 20.90
CA ALA A 138 -10.85 3.71 20.22
C ALA A 138 -10.94 4.99 21.09
N VAL A 139 -11.90 5.05 22.03
CA VAL A 139 -11.94 6.11 23.05
C VAL A 139 -10.78 5.96 24.03
N THR A 140 -10.53 4.74 24.51
CA THR A 140 -9.43 4.45 25.45
C THR A 140 -8.06 4.78 24.84
N ASP A 141 -7.87 4.47 23.56
CA ASP A 141 -6.64 4.75 22.82
C ASP A 141 -6.52 6.22 22.39
N GLY A 142 -7.55 7.03 22.61
CA GLY A 142 -7.56 8.47 22.33
C GLY A 142 -7.79 8.84 20.86
N TYR A 143 -8.23 7.90 20.01
CA TYR A 143 -8.55 8.17 18.61
C TYR A 143 -9.85 8.96 18.44
N ILE A 144 -10.81 8.77 19.36
CA ILE A 144 -12.08 9.50 19.43
C ILE A 144 -12.40 9.88 20.87
N ASN A 145 -13.15 10.96 21.06
CA ASN A 145 -13.43 11.49 22.41
C ASN A 145 -14.62 10.80 23.10
N SER A 146 -15.50 10.17 22.33
CA SER A 146 -16.69 9.51 22.85
C SER A 146 -17.15 8.39 21.92
N ASN A 147 -17.87 7.42 22.48
CA ASN A 147 -18.38 6.28 21.72
C ASN A 147 -19.70 6.65 21.03
N PRO A 148 -19.74 6.77 19.68
CA PRO A 148 -20.93 7.15 18.94
C PRO A 148 -22.07 6.13 19.06
N VAL A 149 -21.78 4.87 19.41
CA VAL A 149 -22.80 3.82 19.55
C VAL A 149 -23.58 3.92 20.86
N ASN A 150 -22.95 4.47 21.91
CA ASN A 150 -23.45 4.48 23.29
C ASN A 150 -23.92 5.85 23.79
N VAL A 151 -24.41 6.74 22.90
CA VAL A 151 -25.20 7.98 23.19
C VAL A 151 -24.48 9.31 22.89
N THR A 152 -23.14 9.41 22.86
CA THR A 152 -22.47 10.69 22.56
C THR A 152 -21.65 10.64 21.28
N SER A 153 -22.02 11.45 20.29
CA SER A 153 -21.25 11.63 19.06
C SER A 153 -19.89 12.30 19.34
N PRO A 154 -18.81 11.85 18.70
CA PRO A 154 -17.50 12.50 18.82
C PRO A 154 -17.53 13.94 18.30
N VAL A 155 -16.51 14.72 18.68
CA VAL A 155 -16.38 16.13 18.27
C VAL A 155 -16.09 16.24 16.77
N GLU A 156 -15.30 15.30 16.23
CA GLU A 156 -14.89 15.27 14.83
C GLU A 156 -15.22 13.90 14.22
N THR A 157 -15.45 13.89 12.91
CA THR A 157 -15.60 12.65 12.16
C THR A 157 -14.25 11.98 11.99
N LYS A 158 -14.12 10.75 12.49
CA LYS A 158 -12.86 9.97 12.44
C LYS A 158 -13.13 8.55 11.96
N ALA A 159 -12.18 8.01 11.20
CA ALA A 159 -12.15 6.62 10.80
C ALA A 159 -11.12 5.85 11.62
N ILE A 160 -11.49 4.65 12.04
CA ILE A 160 -10.67 3.71 12.79
C ILE A 160 -10.76 2.36 12.09
N PHE A 161 -9.66 1.61 12.05
CA PHE A 161 -9.69 0.22 11.62
C PHE A 161 -9.59 -0.69 12.84
N TYR A 162 -10.35 -1.77 12.89
CA TYR A 162 -10.22 -2.77 13.95
C TYR A 162 -10.30 -4.17 13.39
N PHE A 163 -9.62 -5.10 14.06
CA PHE A 163 -9.58 -6.49 13.64
C PHE A 163 -10.70 -7.28 14.33
N ASN A 164 -11.48 -8.03 13.54
CA ASN A 164 -12.37 -9.06 14.03
C ASN A 164 -11.60 -10.38 14.21
N VAL A 165 -10.64 -10.63 13.33
CA VAL A 165 -9.72 -11.76 13.40
C VAL A 165 -8.31 -11.20 13.33
N ASN A 166 -7.58 -11.27 14.45
CA ASN A 166 -6.21 -10.80 14.61
C ASN A 166 -5.34 -11.98 15.03
N ARG A 167 -4.24 -12.24 14.32
CA ARG A 167 -3.34 -13.37 14.59
C ARG A 167 -2.01 -12.94 15.18
N ASN A 168 -1.59 -11.71 14.97
CA ASN A 168 -0.21 -11.26 15.18
C ASN A 168 -0.11 -9.96 16.03
N ASN A 169 -1.24 -9.36 16.42
CA ASN A 169 -1.36 -8.13 17.19
C ASN A 169 -0.50 -6.96 16.66
N ASN A 170 -0.58 -6.69 15.36
CA ASN A 170 0.13 -5.58 14.73
C ASN A 170 -0.81 -4.72 13.86
N PHE A 171 -0.25 -3.72 13.18
CA PHE A 171 -0.98 -2.82 12.27
C PHE A 171 -1.09 -3.36 10.84
N ILE A 172 -0.64 -4.59 10.61
CA ILE A 172 -0.52 -5.18 9.29
C ILE A 172 -1.71 -6.13 9.10
N LEU A 173 -2.47 -5.90 8.03
CA LEU A 173 -3.52 -6.81 7.63
C LEU A 173 -2.93 -7.94 6.78
N ASP A 174 -2.85 -9.14 7.36
CA ASP A 174 -2.31 -10.34 6.73
C ASP A 174 -3.39 -11.23 6.08
N GLN A 175 -2.96 -12.18 5.26
CA GLN A 175 -3.87 -13.14 4.64
C GLN A 175 -4.57 -14.01 5.69
N GLY A 176 -5.90 -13.99 5.66
CA GLY A 176 -6.76 -14.71 6.60
C GLY A 176 -7.05 -13.93 7.88
N GLU A 177 -6.59 -12.69 7.98
CA GLU A 177 -7.13 -11.70 8.91
C GLU A 177 -8.26 -10.91 8.25
N HIS A 178 -9.21 -10.49 9.07
CA HIS A 178 -10.37 -9.74 8.65
C HIS A 178 -10.64 -8.65 9.67
N GLY A 179 -10.96 -7.46 9.17
CA GLY A 179 -11.29 -6.33 10.01
C GLY A 179 -12.42 -5.51 9.45
N MET A 180 -12.79 -4.48 10.19
CA MET A 180 -13.73 -3.48 9.76
C MET A 180 -13.09 -2.12 9.87
N MET A 181 -13.29 -1.32 8.82
CA MET A 181 -13.09 0.11 8.87
C MET A 181 -14.37 0.74 9.37
N ALA A 182 -14.31 1.42 10.51
CA ALA A 182 -15.43 2.13 11.05
C ALA A 182 -15.23 3.64 11.04
N ILE A 183 -16.26 4.35 10.62
CA ILE A 183 -16.33 5.80 10.57
C ILE A 183 -17.28 6.24 11.67
N ALA A 184 -16.76 6.98 12.65
CA ALA A 184 -17.53 7.63 13.69
C ALA A 184 -17.85 9.05 13.24
N PHE A 185 -19.13 9.41 13.15
CA PHE A 185 -19.55 10.73 12.67
C PHE A 185 -19.66 11.73 13.82
N SER A 186 -19.18 12.96 13.58
CA SER A 186 -19.50 14.08 14.47
C SER A 186 -21.00 14.41 14.41
N ASP A 187 -21.54 15.05 15.45
CA ASP A 187 -22.99 15.33 15.53
C ASP A 187 -23.52 16.19 14.35
N ALA A 188 -22.69 17.11 13.85
CA ALA A 188 -23.04 17.98 12.73
C ALA A 188 -23.02 17.27 11.37
N GLU A 189 -22.24 16.19 11.23
CA GLU A 189 -21.95 15.53 9.94
C GLU A 189 -22.62 14.17 9.81
N ARG A 190 -23.57 13.86 10.70
CA ARG A 190 -24.28 12.58 10.72
C ARG A 190 -25.13 12.40 9.47
N PRO A 191 -24.87 11.36 8.65
CA PRO A 191 -25.67 11.08 7.47
C PRO A 191 -27.13 10.79 7.82
N GLN A 192 -28.05 11.33 7.01
CA GLN A 192 -29.49 11.10 7.10
C GLN A 192 -29.95 10.10 6.05
N SER A 193 -31.19 9.62 6.16
CA SER A 193 -31.82 8.81 5.11
C SER A 193 -31.70 9.51 3.75
N LEU A 194 -31.36 8.74 2.71
CA LEU A 194 -31.09 9.19 1.33
C LEU A 194 -29.74 9.89 1.10
N ASP A 195 -28.94 10.16 2.14
CA ASP A 195 -27.59 10.67 1.92
C ASP A 195 -26.66 9.62 1.32
N ILE A 196 -25.67 10.08 0.55
CA ILE A 196 -24.64 9.22 -0.03
C ILE A 196 -23.38 9.35 0.83
N ILE A 197 -22.90 8.21 1.33
CA ILE A 197 -21.64 8.06 2.05
C ILE A 197 -20.63 7.51 1.06
N ARG A 198 -19.58 8.27 0.76
CA ARG A 198 -18.43 7.79 -0.01
C ARG A 198 -17.18 7.82 0.88
N ALA A 199 -16.54 6.67 1.03
CA ALA A 199 -15.29 6.52 1.75
C ALA A 199 -14.25 5.89 0.82
N GLU A 200 -13.05 6.43 0.83
CA GLU A 200 -11.94 5.93 0.03
C GLU A 200 -10.75 5.63 0.94
N VAL A 201 -10.26 4.39 0.87
CA VAL A 201 -9.08 3.93 1.59
C VAL A 201 -7.89 4.03 0.65
N ILE A 202 -6.96 4.90 1.00
CA ILE A 202 -5.73 5.14 0.27
C ILE A 202 -4.62 4.41 1.01
N LEU A 203 -3.92 3.55 0.27
CA LEU A 203 -2.86 2.70 0.78
C LEU A 203 -1.51 3.13 0.22
N PRO A 204 -0.40 2.79 0.89
CA PRO A 204 0.94 3.10 0.40
C PRO A 204 1.33 2.27 -0.82
N THR A 205 0.74 1.07 -0.94
CA THR A 205 0.93 0.10 -2.02
C THR A 205 -0.40 -0.54 -2.33
N GLY A 206 -0.73 -0.64 -3.60
CA GLY A 206 -1.95 -1.26 -4.09
C GLY A 206 -3.01 -0.29 -4.57
N ALA A 207 -4.09 -0.85 -5.10
CA ALA A 207 -5.22 -0.04 -5.55
C ALA A 207 -6.02 0.53 -4.36
N PRO A 208 -6.44 1.82 -4.42
CA PRO A 208 -7.31 2.39 -3.40
C PRO A 208 -8.68 1.71 -3.44
N LEU A 209 -9.27 1.49 -2.26
CA LEU A 209 -10.61 0.94 -2.14
C LEU A 209 -11.61 2.09 -2.01
N THR A 210 -12.50 2.24 -2.97
CA THR A 210 -13.63 3.18 -2.88
C THR A 210 -14.92 2.43 -2.52
N VAL A 211 -15.61 2.93 -1.50
CA VAL A 211 -16.91 2.43 -1.06
C VAL A 211 -17.91 3.55 -1.13
N GLU A 212 -19.02 3.32 -1.83
CA GLU A 212 -20.14 4.25 -1.92
C GLU A 212 -21.43 3.54 -1.54
N ARG A 213 -22.18 4.12 -0.60
CA ARG A 213 -23.47 3.60 -0.15
C ARG A 213 -24.47 4.72 0.07
N THR A 214 -25.71 4.49 -0.33
CA THR A 214 -26.83 5.35 0.02
C THR A 214 -27.44 4.88 1.33
N VAL A 215 -27.65 5.81 2.26
CA VAL A 215 -28.24 5.51 3.56
C VAL A 215 -29.73 5.20 3.37
N PRO A 216 -30.21 3.99 3.72
CA PRO A 216 -31.63 3.68 3.66
C PRO A 216 -32.35 4.32 4.84
N ASN A 217 -33.68 4.11 4.92
CA ASN A 217 -34.44 4.60 6.06
C ASN A 217 -33.96 3.95 7.38
N ILE A 218 -33.69 4.79 8.38
CA ILE A 218 -33.13 4.38 9.67
C ILE A 218 -34.28 3.99 10.61
N SER A 219 -34.66 2.71 10.59
CA SER A 219 -35.73 2.16 11.44
C SER A 219 -35.23 1.32 12.61
N ALA A 220 -33.93 0.98 12.66
CA ALA A 220 -33.31 0.15 13.68
C ALA A 220 -31.94 0.67 14.11
N SER A 221 -31.45 0.18 15.25
CA SER A 221 -30.11 0.50 15.77
C SER A 221 -28.99 -0.06 14.88
N VAL A 222 -29.24 -1.19 14.21
CA VAL A 222 -28.36 -1.74 13.18
C VAL A 222 -29.02 -1.52 11.83
N VAL A 223 -28.38 -0.73 10.98
CA VAL A 223 -28.84 -0.40 9.63
C VAL A 223 -27.94 -1.13 8.63
N ASP A 224 -28.54 -1.80 7.66
CA ASP A 224 -27.83 -2.40 6.54
C ASP A 224 -27.75 -1.39 5.41
N LEU A 225 -26.56 -0.95 5.02
CA LEU A 225 -26.35 0.02 3.94
C LEU A 225 -26.16 -0.66 2.58
N GLY A 226 -26.06 -1.99 2.52
CA GLY A 226 -25.81 -2.76 1.29
C GLY A 226 -24.49 -3.52 1.30
#